data_AF-A0A0S8EAR3-F1
#
_entry.id   AF-A0A0S8EAR3-F1
#
_cell.length_a   1.000
_cell.length_b   1.000
_cell.length_c   1.000
_cell.angle_alpha   90.00
_cell.angle_beta   90.00
_cell.angle_gamma   90.00
#
_symmetry.space_group_name_H-M   'P 1'
#
loop_
_entity.id
_entity.type
_entity.pdbx_description
1 polymer ?
#
loop_
_entity_poly.entity_id
_entity_poly.type
_entity_poly.pdbx_seq_one_letter_code
_entity_poly.pdbx_strand_id
1 'polypeptide(L)'
;MADKQENTWAAKAKRTITSVLPVSDRRRDQCVNCGACCKLPNVCPFIKPGEDGKEYCSIYPIRPLNCRKYPRTESELVTRDTCGYRFE
;
A
#
# COMPACT_ATOMS: atom_id res chain seq x y z
N MET A 1 5.26 4.68 -10.72
CA MET A 1 5.43 3.20 -10.72
C MET A 1 6.17 2.85 -9.43
N ALA A 2 5.99 1.66 -8.83
CA ALA A 2 6.68 1.37 -7.57
C ALA A 2 8.20 1.33 -7.77
N ASP A 3 8.96 1.94 -6.84
CA ASP A 3 10.41 1.98 -6.93
C ASP A 3 10.98 0.55 -7.04
N LYS A 4 11.67 0.27 -8.15
CA LYS A 4 12.14 -1.09 -8.49
C LYS A 4 13.17 -1.61 -7.48
N GLN A 5 13.92 -0.74 -6.79
CA GLN A 5 14.89 -1.15 -5.78
C GLN A 5 14.20 -1.48 -4.45
N GLU A 6 13.11 -0.78 -4.12
CA GLU A 6 12.37 -0.98 -2.87
C GLU A 6 11.23 -2.02 -2.96
N ASN A 7 10.83 -2.47 -4.15
CA ASN A 7 9.79 -3.50 -4.35
C ASN A 7 10.32 -4.95 -4.29
N THR A 8 11.06 -5.29 -3.24
CA THR A 8 11.61 -6.65 -3.04
C THR A 8 10.77 -7.51 -2.09
N TRP A 9 10.98 -8.83 -2.12
CA TRP A 9 10.39 -9.75 -1.14
C TRP A 9 10.85 -9.46 0.29
N ALA A 10 12.10 -9.04 0.48
CA ALA A 10 12.62 -8.60 1.77
C ALA A 10 11.86 -7.36 2.29
N ALA A 11 11.62 -6.36 1.42
CA ALA A 11 10.81 -5.21 1.77
C ALA A 11 9.34 -5.58 2.07
N LYS A 12 8.78 -6.60 1.40
CA LYS A 12 7.45 -7.14 1.74
C LYS A 12 7.43 -7.79 3.13
N ALA A 13 8.44 -8.60 3.45
CA ALA A 13 8.56 -9.26 4.74
C ALA A 13 8.68 -8.22 5.87
N LYS A 14 9.56 -7.22 5.70
CA LYS A 14 9.71 -6.10 6.63
C LYS A 14 8.37 -5.39 6.88
N ARG A 15 7.66 -4.97 5.83
CA ARG A 15 6.34 -4.32 5.94
C ARG A 15 5.29 -5.19 6.62
N THR A 16 5.32 -6.50 6.38
CA THR A 16 4.38 -7.44 7.00
C THR A 16 4.64 -7.52 8.51
N ILE A 17 5.89 -7.66 8.91
CA ILE A 17 6.29 -7.71 10.33
C ILE A 17 6.02 -6.38 11.02
N THR A 18 6.39 -5.25 10.41
CA THR A 18 6.17 -3.91 11.00
C THR A 18 4.70 -3.48 10.99
N SER A 19 3.80 -4.19 10.32
CA SER A 19 2.36 -3.88 10.30
C SER A 19 1.67 -4.00 11.66
N VAL A 20 2.31 -4.59 12.67
CA VAL A 20 1.79 -4.58 14.04
C VAL A 20 2.09 -3.26 14.77
N LEU A 21 3.12 -2.53 14.34
CA LEU A 21 3.55 -1.26 14.93
C LEU A 21 2.59 -0.10 14.58
N PRO A 22 2.60 1.00 15.35
CA PRO A 22 1.82 2.19 15.01
C PRO A 22 2.25 2.81 13.68
N VAL A 23 1.27 3.43 13.02
CA VAL A 23 1.49 4.28 11.85
C VAL A 23 2.11 5.59 12.31
N SER A 24 2.99 6.18 11.50
CA SER A 24 3.55 7.50 11.77
C SER A 24 2.47 8.57 11.87
N ASP A 25 2.57 9.44 12.88
CA ASP A 25 1.67 10.58 13.08
C ASP A 25 1.71 11.62 11.96
N ARG A 26 2.76 11.57 11.13
CA ARG A 26 2.94 12.39 9.93
C ARG A 26 2.14 11.88 8.72
N ARG A 27 1.55 10.69 8.80
CA ARG A 27 0.76 10.15 7.67
C ARG A 27 -0.52 10.96 7.51
N ARG A 28 -0.79 11.42 6.29
CA ARG A 28 -1.99 12.14 5.89
C ARG A 28 -2.69 11.43 4.74
N ASP A 29 -3.94 11.86 4.50
CA ASP A 29 -4.85 11.35 3.47
C ASP A 29 -5.27 9.87 3.62
N GLN A 30 -5.75 9.29 2.53
CA GLN A 30 -6.40 7.99 2.48
C GLN A 30 -6.13 7.25 1.16
N CYS A 31 -6.52 5.98 1.13
CA CYS A 31 -6.48 5.18 -0.09
C CYS A 31 -7.38 5.78 -1.19
N VAL A 32 -6.81 6.04 -2.36
CA VAL A 32 -7.51 6.61 -3.53
C VAL A 32 -7.80 5.59 -4.64
N ASN A 33 -7.72 4.29 -4.32
CA ASN A 33 -7.96 3.20 -5.28
C ASN A 33 -7.03 3.24 -6.51
N CYS A 34 -5.77 3.63 -6.31
CA CYS A 34 -4.75 3.62 -7.36
C CYS A 34 -4.18 2.22 -7.68
N GLY A 35 -4.49 1.22 -6.84
CA GLY A 35 -4.08 -0.18 -7.01
C GLY A 35 -2.59 -0.48 -6.92
N ALA A 36 -1.72 0.52 -6.82
CA ALA A 36 -0.27 0.34 -6.84
C ALA A 36 0.24 -0.52 -5.68
N CYS A 37 -0.22 -0.28 -4.44
CA CYS A 37 0.19 -1.07 -3.28
C CYS A 37 -0.37 -2.51 -3.29
N CYS A 38 -1.52 -2.72 -3.94
CA CYS A 38 -2.12 -4.04 -4.14
C CYS A 38 -1.33 -4.90 -5.14
N LYS A 39 -0.40 -4.31 -5.91
CA LYS A 39 0.46 -5.01 -6.86
C LYS A 39 1.85 -5.34 -6.30
N LEU A 40 2.09 -5.11 -5.00
CA LEU A 40 3.43 -5.24 -4.39
C LEU A 40 3.64 -6.55 -3.59
N PRO A 41 4.77 -7.25 -3.83
CA PRO A 41 5.51 -7.35 -5.09
C PRO A 41 4.76 -8.20 -6.13
N ASN A 42 3.70 -8.89 -5.72
CA ASN A 42 2.82 -9.65 -6.58
C ASN A 42 1.45 -9.00 -6.62
N VAL A 43 0.72 -9.25 -7.70
CA VAL A 43 -0.67 -8.81 -7.85
C VAL A 43 -1.54 -9.52 -6.81
N CYS A 44 -2.23 -8.72 -5.98
CA CYS A 44 -3.20 -9.22 -5.01
C CYS A 44 -4.38 -9.87 -5.73
N PRO A 45 -4.81 -11.08 -5.35
CA PRO A 45 -5.94 -11.76 -6.00
C PRO A 45 -7.28 -11.07 -5.77
N PHE A 46 -7.36 -10.20 -4.76
CA PHE A 46 -8.58 -9.48 -4.37
C PHE A 46 -8.75 -8.11 -5.04
N ILE A 47 -7.76 -7.67 -5.83
CA ILE A 47 -7.89 -6.45 -6.63
C ILE A 47 -8.89 -6.68 -7.77
N LYS A 48 -9.76 -5.71 -8.01
CA LYS A 48 -10.72 -5.74 -9.10
C LYS A 48 -10.61 -4.45 -9.93
N PRO A 49 -10.74 -4.55 -11.26
CA PRO A 49 -10.83 -3.36 -12.09
C PRO A 49 -12.11 -2.61 -11.72
N GLY A 50 -12.00 -1.31 -11.50
CA GLY A 50 -13.13 -0.40 -11.36
C GLY A 50 -13.34 0.40 -12.64
N GLU A 51 -14.22 1.39 -12.54
CA GLU A 51 -14.46 2.36 -13.62
C GLU A 51 -13.35 3.42 -13.64
N ASP A 52 -13.16 4.07 -14.80
CA ASP A 52 -12.21 5.18 -15.00
C ASP A 52 -10.73 4.86 -14.66
N GLY A 53 -10.30 3.61 -14.86
CA GLY A 53 -8.91 3.19 -14.63
C GLY A 53 -8.51 3.08 -13.16
N LYS A 54 -9.48 3.15 -12.23
CA LYS A 54 -9.26 2.87 -10.81
C LYS A 54 -9.35 1.38 -10.53
N GLU A 55 -8.74 0.94 -9.44
CA GLU A 55 -8.78 -0.44 -8.99
C GLU A 55 -9.22 -0.51 -7.54
N TYR A 56 -10.24 -1.32 -7.26
CA TYR A 56 -10.82 -1.42 -5.92
C TYR A 56 -10.49 -2.77 -5.27
N CYS A 57 -10.50 -2.77 -3.93
CA CYS A 57 -10.26 -3.97 -3.14
C CYS A 57 -11.60 -4.66 -2.84
N SER A 58 -11.82 -5.86 -3.38
CA SER A 58 -13.05 -6.63 -3.12
C SER A 58 -13.26 -7.01 -1.65
N ILE A 59 -12.18 -7.03 -0.85
CA ILE A 59 -12.20 -7.35 0.58
C ILE A 59 -11.87 -6.14 1.47
N TYR A 60 -12.19 -4.92 1.01
CA TYR A 60 -11.85 -3.68 1.72
C TYR A 60 -12.20 -3.68 3.23
N PRO A 61 -13.35 -4.22 3.68
CA PRO A 61 -13.72 -4.24 5.10
C PRO A 61 -12.80 -5.12 5.97
N ILE A 62 -12.27 -6.21 5.40
CA ILE A 62 -11.48 -7.23 6.14
C ILE A 62 -9.98 -7.14 5.86
N ARG A 63 -9.52 -6.04 5.25
CA ARG A 63 -8.12 -5.87 4.82
C ARG A 63 -7.12 -6.34 5.88
N PRO A 64 -6.15 -7.19 5.53
CA PRO A 64 -5.13 -7.58 6.48
C PRO A 64 -4.30 -6.36 6.94
N LEU A 65 -3.65 -6.49 8.10
CA LEU A 65 -2.99 -5.37 8.78
C LEU A 65 -1.94 -4.69 7.90
N ASN A 66 -1.21 -5.47 7.11
CA ASN A 66 -0.25 -4.95 6.13
C ASN A 66 -0.91 -3.97 5.14
N CYS A 67 -2.10 -4.28 4.61
CA CYS A 67 -2.82 -3.42 3.68
C CYS A 67 -3.45 -2.20 4.39
N ARG A 68 -3.93 -2.36 5.63
CA ARG A 68 -4.53 -1.25 6.41
C ARG A 68 -3.51 -0.22 6.85
N LYS A 69 -2.31 -0.67 7.23
CA LYS A 69 -1.27 0.21 7.76
C LYS A 69 -0.29 0.70 6.71
N TYR A 70 -0.27 0.15 5.51
CA TYR A 70 0.59 0.64 4.43
C TYR A 70 0.11 1.99 3.87
N PRO A 71 1.02 2.95 3.62
CA PRO A 71 2.39 3.01 4.15
C PRO A 71 2.37 3.35 5.64
N ARG A 72 3.20 2.69 6.45
CA ARG A 72 3.28 2.97 7.89
C ARG A 72 4.15 4.19 8.17
N THR A 73 5.27 4.31 7.44
CA THR A 73 6.21 5.44 7.45
C THR A 73 6.55 5.86 6.03
N GLU A 74 7.10 7.06 5.87
CA GLU A 74 7.53 7.61 4.58
C GLU A 74 8.56 6.71 3.87
N SER A 75 9.46 6.09 4.63
CA SER A 75 10.44 5.12 4.12
C SER A 75 9.82 3.82 3.60
N GLU A 76 8.58 3.50 4.00
CA GLU A 76 7.86 2.34 3.47
C GLU A 76 7.01 2.68 2.23
N LEU A 77 6.82 3.98 1.94
CA LEU A 77 6.04 4.44 0.80
C LEU A 77 6.84 4.28 -0.51
N VAL A 78 6.85 3.08 -1.05
CA VAL A 78 7.48 2.78 -2.35
C VAL A 78 6.62 3.17 -3.57
N THR A 79 5.39 3.63 -3.35
CA THR A 79 4.40 3.99 -4.39
C THR A 79 4.12 5.49 -4.47
N ARG A 80 5.14 6.32 -4.18
CA ARG A 80 5.03 7.79 -4.05
C ARG A 80 4.29 8.44 -5.23
N ASP A 81 4.56 8.01 -6.45
CA ASP A 81 3.98 8.61 -7.66
C ASP A 81 2.46 8.47 -7.78
N THR A 82 1.86 7.46 -7.15
CA THR A 82 0.43 7.12 -7.37
C THR A 82 -0.36 6.91 -6.09
N CYS A 83 0.30 6.75 -4.94
CA CYS A 83 -0.38 6.55 -3.67
C CYS A 83 -1.03 7.85 -3.20
N GLY A 84 -2.25 7.74 -2.65
CA GLY A 84 -2.93 8.89 -2.06
C GLY A 84 -2.37 9.31 -0.70
N TYR A 85 -1.60 8.46 -0.03
CA TYR A 85 -1.01 8.78 1.28
C TYR A 85 0.26 9.60 1.12
N ARG A 86 0.39 10.66 1.93
CA ARG A 86 1.59 11.50 2.04
C ARG A 86 2.07 11.62 3.48
N PHE A 87 3.28 12.15 3.64
CA PHE A 87 3.92 12.36 4.95
C PHE A 87 4.37 13.81 5.06
N GLU A 88 3.95 14.49 6.13
CA GLU A 88 4.24 15.90 6.45
C GLU A 88 4.67 16.04 7.92
#